data_AF-Q4SAK5-F1
#
_entry.id   AF-Q4SAK5-F1
#
_cell.length_a   1.000
_cell.length_b   1.000
_cell.length_c   1.000
_cell.angle_alpha   90.00
_cell.angle_beta   90.00
_cell.angle_gamma   90.00
#
_symmetry.space_group_name_H-M   'P 1'
#
loop_
_entity.id
_entity.type
_entity.pdbx_description
1 polymer ?
#
loop_
_entity_poly.entity_id
_entity_poly.type
_entity_poly.pdbx_seq_one_letter_code
_entity_poly.pdbx_strand_id
1 'polypeptide(L)'
;IYQEFKSTEMKYKTRLRSRISNLKDHKNPELRRNVLCGNISPQRIASMSAEEMASAELKQIREALTKESIREHQLSKVGGAETDMFICNNCHGKNCTYTQVQIRSADEPMTTFVLCNSCGNRWK
;
A
#
# COMPACT_ATOMS: atom_id res chain seq x y z
N ILE A 1 -19.01 15.89 -18.81
CA ILE A 1 -18.97 14.47 -19.25
C ILE A 1 -19.00 14.36 -20.77
N TYR A 2 -20.05 14.81 -21.48
CA TYR A 2 -20.06 14.71 -22.96
C TYR A 2 -18.92 15.50 -23.62
N GLN A 3 -18.60 16.70 -23.10
CA GLN A 3 -17.46 17.50 -23.57
C GLN A 3 -16.11 16.77 -23.50
N GLU A 4 -15.96 15.83 -22.55
CA GLU A 4 -14.73 15.05 -22.36
C GLU A 4 -14.68 13.85 -23.31
N PHE A 5 -15.76 13.06 -23.38
CA PHE A 5 -15.78 11.83 -24.18
C PHE A 5 -16.10 12.05 -25.66
N LYS A 6 -16.84 13.13 -26.00
CA LYS A 6 -17.36 13.44 -27.34
C LYS A 6 -18.13 12.29 -28.02
N SER A 7 -18.51 11.28 -27.26
CA SER A 7 -19.24 10.10 -27.70
C SER A 7 -20.17 9.60 -26.59
N THR A 8 -21.18 8.81 -26.95
CA THR A 8 -22.14 8.19 -26.03
C THR A 8 -21.83 6.71 -25.76
N GLU A 9 -20.57 6.32 -25.97
CA GLU A 9 -20.08 4.96 -25.79
C GLU A 9 -20.09 4.51 -24.32
N MET A 10 -19.66 3.26 -24.08
CA MET A 10 -19.71 2.64 -22.75
C MET A 10 -18.99 3.47 -21.68
N LYS A 11 -17.87 4.12 -21.98
CA LYS A 11 -17.15 4.98 -21.02
C LYS A 11 -18.01 6.15 -20.54
N TYR A 12 -18.74 6.80 -21.44
CA TYR A 12 -19.69 7.87 -21.12
C TYR A 12 -20.80 7.37 -20.19
N LYS A 13 -21.44 6.25 -20.57
CA LYS A 13 -22.55 5.65 -19.78
C LYS A 13 -22.07 5.21 -18.39
N THR A 14 -20.89 4.61 -18.29
CA THR A 14 -20.30 4.18 -17.01
C THR A 14 -20.00 5.38 -16.12
N ARG A 15 -19.45 6.47 -16.66
CA ARG A 15 -19.24 7.71 -15.90
C ARG A 15 -20.57 8.28 -15.39
N LEU A 16 -21.60 8.26 -16.21
CA LEU A 16 -22.92 8.78 -15.84
C LEU A 16 -23.58 7.95 -14.73
N ARG A 17 -23.52 6.61 -14.84
CA ARG A 17 -24.00 5.69 -13.79
C ARG A 17 -23.24 5.88 -12.48
N SER A 18 -21.92 6.09 -12.53
CA SER A 18 -21.15 6.35 -11.32
C SER A 18 -21.58 7.65 -10.64
N ARG A 19 -21.85 8.73 -11.38
CA ARG A 19 -22.41 9.97 -10.81
C ARG A 19 -23.77 9.77 -10.19
N ILE A 20 -24.66 9.06 -10.87
CA ILE A 20 -25.99 8.76 -10.34
C ILE A 20 -25.88 7.97 -9.03
N SER A 21 -25.02 6.95 -8.99
CA SER A 21 -24.81 6.14 -7.79
C SER A 21 -24.27 6.97 -6.61
N ASN A 22 -23.21 7.77 -6.85
CA ASN A 22 -22.62 8.61 -5.81
C ASN A 22 -23.58 9.69 -5.29
N LEU A 23 -24.39 10.31 -6.16
CA LEU A 23 -25.38 11.32 -5.76
C LEU A 23 -26.63 10.73 -5.09
N LYS A 24 -26.91 9.44 -5.31
CA LYS A 24 -28.00 8.71 -4.65
C LYS A 24 -27.56 8.03 -3.35
N ASP A 25 -26.29 8.10 -2.99
CA ASP A 25 -25.78 7.44 -1.79
C ASP A 25 -26.35 8.09 -0.51
N HIS A 26 -27.15 7.31 0.22
CA HIS A 26 -27.73 7.72 1.48
C HIS A 26 -26.70 7.87 2.60
N LYS A 27 -25.53 7.21 2.47
CA LYS A 27 -24.44 7.29 3.44
C LYS A 27 -23.58 8.56 3.29
N ASN A 28 -23.71 9.27 2.17
CA ASN A 28 -22.99 10.51 1.90
C ASN A 28 -23.90 11.65 1.40
N PRO A 29 -24.86 12.12 2.22
CA PRO A 29 -25.79 13.18 1.82
C PRO A 29 -25.08 14.52 1.58
N GLU A 30 -23.94 14.76 2.23
CA GLU A 30 -23.16 16.00 2.09
C GLU A 30 -22.63 16.20 0.67
N LEU A 31 -22.25 15.13 -0.05
CA LEU A 31 -21.83 15.27 -1.45
C LEU A 31 -22.94 15.88 -2.30
N ARG A 32 -24.17 15.38 -2.17
CA ARG A 32 -25.34 15.90 -2.89
C ARG A 32 -25.62 17.35 -2.48
N ARG A 33 -25.54 17.67 -1.18
CA ARG A 33 -25.76 19.02 -0.67
C ARG A 33 -24.74 20.02 -1.22
N ASN A 34 -23.46 19.66 -1.22
CA ASN A 34 -22.37 20.49 -1.74
C ASN A 34 -22.51 20.78 -3.24
N VAL A 35 -23.05 19.83 -4.02
CA VAL A 35 -23.33 20.04 -5.45
C VAL A 35 -24.53 20.98 -5.63
N LEU A 36 -25.61 20.79 -4.87
CA LEU A 36 -26.80 21.64 -4.95
C LEU A 36 -26.54 23.09 -4.49
N CYS A 37 -25.72 23.27 -3.45
CA CYS A 37 -25.30 24.57 -2.95
C CYS A 37 -24.24 25.25 -3.85
N GLY A 38 -23.75 24.58 -4.90
CA GLY A 38 -22.74 25.11 -5.81
C GLY A 38 -21.30 25.09 -5.27
N ASN A 39 -21.08 24.54 -4.07
CA ASN A 39 -19.74 24.34 -3.49
C ASN A 39 -18.87 23.41 -4.35
N ILE A 40 -19.52 22.48 -5.08
CA ILE A 40 -18.89 21.66 -6.12
C ILE A 40 -19.54 22.02 -7.46
N SER A 41 -18.75 22.54 -8.41
CA SER A 41 -19.25 22.92 -9.72
C SER A 41 -19.66 21.69 -10.56
N PRO A 42 -20.62 21.82 -11.49
CA PRO A 42 -21.01 20.75 -12.42
C PRO A 42 -19.83 20.19 -13.23
N GLN A 43 -18.87 21.07 -13.59
CA GLN A 43 -17.65 20.70 -14.30
C GLN A 43 -16.73 19.88 -13.40
N ARG A 44 -16.54 20.28 -12.14
CA ARG A 44 -15.70 19.54 -11.18
C ARG A 44 -16.30 18.17 -10.90
N ILE A 45 -17.59 18.08 -10.58
CA ILE A 45 -18.19 16.77 -10.32
C ILE A 45 -18.12 15.89 -11.56
N ALA A 46 -18.26 16.42 -12.78
CA ALA A 46 -18.12 15.61 -14.00
C ALA A 46 -16.75 14.92 -14.14
N SER A 47 -15.66 15.54 -13.70
CA SER A 47 -14.30 15.01 -13.83
C SER A 47 -13.79 14.24 -12.61
N MET A 48 -14.34 14.48 -11.40
CA MET A 48 -13.87 13.88 -10.13
C MET A 48 -13.69 12.35 -10.16
N SER A 49 -12.71 11.85 -9.40
CA SER A 49 -12.53 10.40 -9.25
C SER A 49 -13.56 9.78 -8.31
N ALA A 50 -13.69 8.45 -8.32
CA ALA A 50 -14.57 7.74 -7.37
C ALA A 50 -14.10 7.90 -5.92
N GLU A 51 -12.79 8.05 -5.72
CA GLU A 51 -12.18 8.29 -4.41
C GLU A 51 -12.51 9.70 -3.91
N GLU A 52 -12.42 10.69 -4.79
CA GLU A 52 -12.74 12.09 -4.47
C GLU A 52 -14.24 12.30 -4.16
N MET A 53 -15.14 11.45 -4.64
CA MET A 53 -16.58 11.52 -4.33
C MET A 53 -16.96 10.75 -3.05
N ALA A 54 -16.04 9.98 -2.47
CA ALA A 54 -16.32 9.26 -1.23
C ALA A 54 -16.58 10.21 -0.05
N SER A 55 -17.21 9.69 1.01
CA SER A 55 -17.40 10.43 2.26
C SER A 55 -16.05 10.83 2.87
N ALA A 56 -16.04 11.90 3.67
CA ALA A 56 -14.83 12.38 4.32
C ALA A 56 -14.19 11.30 5.21
N GLU A 57 -15.02 10.56 5.96
CA GLU A 57 -14.57 9.46 6.81
C GLU A 57 -13.92 8.32 6.00
N LEU A 58 -14.56 7.89 4.90
CA LEU A 58 -14.03 6.80 4.08
C LEU A 58 -12.72 7.20 3.39
N LYS A 59 -12.55 8.49 3.02
CA LYS A 59 -11.28 9.01 2.51
C LYS A 59 -10.18 8.93 3.55
N GLN A 60 -10.44 9.39 4.76
CA GLN A 60 -9.46 9.33 5.86
C GLN A 60 -9.04 7.89 6.17
N ILE A 61 -10.00 6.96 6.21
CA ILE A 61 -9.70 5.54 6.41
C ILE A 61 -8.82 5.00 5.28
N ARG A 62 -9.15 5.28 4.02
CA ARG A 62 -8.34 4.85 2.88
C ARG A 62 -6.93 5.43 2.91
N GLU A 63 -6.79 6.72 3.24
CA GLU A 63 -5.50 7.39 3.37
C GLU A 63 -4.66 6.74 4.49
N ALA A 64 -5.26 6.45 5.63
CA ALA A 64 -4.60 5.77 6.74
C ALA A 64 -4.12 4.37 6.34
N LEU A 65 -5.00 3.54 5.76
CA LEU A 65 -4.68 2.19 5.31
C LEU A 65 -3.62 2.19 4.21
N THR A 66 -3.67 3.14 3.28
CA THR A 66 -2.67 3.25 2.21
C THR A 66 -1.30 3.61 2.80
N LYS A 67 -1.27 4.54 3.77
CA LYS A 67 -0.05 4.93 4.46
C LYS A 67 0.55 3.78 5.29
N GLU A 68 -0.30 3.00 5.95
CA GLU A 68 0.13 1.82 6.71
C GLU A 68 0.66 0.73 5.79
N SER A 69 -0.06 0.40 4.71
CA SER A 69 0.38 -0.58 3.72
C SER A 69 1.74 -0.20 3.13
N ILE A 70 1.95 1.06 2.74
CA ILE A 70 3.25 1.51 2.23
C ILE A 70 4.35 1.32 3.29
N ARG A 71 4.07 1.65 4.56
CA ARG A 71 5.02 1.49 5.66
C ARG A 71 5.40 0.02 5.86
N GLU A 72 4.40 -0.87 5.87
CA GLU A 72 4.62 -2.32 6.01
C GLU A 72 5.44 -2.89 4.85
N HIS A 73 5.16 -2.48 3.61
CA HIS A 73 5.91 -2.95 2.45
C HIS A 73 7.35 -2.42 2.38
N GLN A 74 7.62 -1.24 2.94
CA GLN A 74 8.99 -0.71 3.06
C GLN A 74 9.81 -1.46 4.12
N LEU A 75 9.16 -2.12 5.09
CA LEU A 75 9.79 -3.00 6.06
C LEU A 75 10.02 -4.38 5.43
N SER A 76 10.84 -4.43 4.37
CA SER A 76 11.41 -5.68 3.86
C SER A 76 12.23 -6.32 4.99
N LYS A 77 11.64 -7.23 5.76
CA LYS A 77 12.40 -8.05 6.68
C LYS A 77 13.35 -8.90 5.84
N VAL A 78 14.65 -8.67 6.01
CA VAL A 78 15.69 -9.50 5.38
C VAL A 78 15.43 -10.93 5.83
N GLY A 79 15.16 -11.84 4.89
CA GLY A 79 14.84 -13.23 5.21
C GLY A 79 16.00 -13.90 5.96
N GLY A 80 15.66 -14.65 7.01
CA GLY A 80 16.59 -15.36 7.89
C GLY A 80 15.98 -15.55 9.28
N ALA A 81 16.44 -16.56 10.03
CA ALA A 81 16.03 -16.71 11.42
C ALA A 81 16.85 -15.74 12.29
N GLU A 82 16.18 -14.81 12.97
CA GLU A 82 16.82 -13.89 13.92
C GLU A 82 17.33 -14.68 15.14
N THR A 83 18.58 -14.43 15.53
CA THR A 83 19.23 -15.11 16.67
C THR A 83 20.21 -14.18 17.38
N ASP A 84 20.30 -14.37 18.70
CA ASP A 84 21.30 -13.72 19.56
C ASP A 84 22.52 -14.62 19.85
N MET A 85 22.60 -15.77 19.17
CA MET A 85 23.66 -16.77 19.35
C MET A 85 25.03 -16.28 18.88
N PHE A 86 25.05 -15.35 17.94
CA PHE A 86 26.28 -14.85 17.32
C PHE A 86 26.54 -13.39 17.69
N ILE A 87 27.79 -13.07 17.98
CA ILE A 87 28.24 -11.69 18.25
C ILE A 87 28.98 -11.19 17.01
N CYS A 88 28.55 -10.06 16.45
CA CYS A 88 29.21 -9.47 15.31
C CYS A 88 30.59 -8.93 15.68
N ASN A 89 31.64 -9.31 14.96
CA ASN A 89 32.99 -8.85 15.25
C ASN A 89 33.26 -7.37 14.87
N ASN A 90 32.38 -6.75 14.08
CA ASN A 90 32.55 -5.36 13.63
C ASN A 90 31.82 -4.35 14.54
N CYS A 91 30.57 -4.64 14.93
CA CYS A 91 29.77 -3.74 15.76
C CYS A 91 29.48 -4.26 17.18
N HIS A 92 29.96 -5.47 17.52
CA HIS A 92 29.75 -6.16 18.81
C HIS A 92 28.27 -6.37 19.21
N GLY A 93 27.34 -6.16 18.29
CA GLY A 93 25.91 -6.43 18.49
C GLY A 93 25.58 -7.91 18.33
N LYS A 94 24.50 -8.35 18.99
CA LYS A 94 23.97 -9.72 18.90
C LYS A 94 22.85 -9.90 17.87
N ASN A 95 22.32 -8.81 17.31
CA ASN A 95 21.25 -8.86 16.32
C ASN A 95 21.77 -9.43 14.98
N CYS A 96 21.69 -10.75 14.85
CA CYS A 96 22.17 -11.49 13.69
C CYS A 96 21.06 -12.40 13.13
N THR A 97 21.06 -12.58 11.81
CA THR A 97 20.26 -13.59 11.12
C THR A 97 21.16 -14.72 10.65
N TYR A 98 20.69 -15.97 10.77
CA TYR A 98 21.40 -17.12 10.23
C TYR A 98 20.57 -17.88 9.20
N THR A 99 21.26 -18.47 8.23
CA THR A 99 20.70 -19.35 7.21
C THR A 99 21.61 -20.55 7.05
N GLN A 100 21.05 -21.75 7.15
CA GLN A 100 21.79 -22.99 6.94
C GLN A 100 21.61 -23.48 5.52
N VAL A 101 22.71 -23.67 4.81
CA VAL A 101 22.72 -24.16 3.42
C VAL A 101 23.65 -25.35 3.34
N GLN A 102 23.15 -26.44 2.75
CA GLN A 102 23.95 -27.59 2.41
C GLN A 102 24.66 -27.34 1.07
N ILE A 103 25.95 -27.00 1.14
CA ILE A 103 26.80 -26.69 -0.02
C ILE A 103 27.72 -27.86 -0.43
N ARG A 104 27.65 -28.98 0.29
CA ARG A 104 28.52 -30.16 0.11
C ARG A 104 27.69 -31.45 0.20
N SER A 105 28.34 -32.59 -0.03
CA SER A 105 27.76 -33.94 -0.02
C SER A 105 26.88 -34.20 1.21
N ALA A 106 25.97 -35.17 1.11
CA ALA A 106 25.04 -35.55 2.20
C ALA A 106 25.75 -35.95 3.51
N ASP A 107 26.99 -36.41 3.43
CA ASP A 107 27.78 -36.84 4.58
C ASP A 107 28.48 -35.69 5.32
N GLU A 108 28.43 -34.46 4.80
CA GLU A 108 29.00 -33.28 5.46
C GLU A 108 27.92 -32.42 6.14
N PRO A 109 28.22 -31.85 7.33
CA PRO A 109 27.27 -31.02 8.05
C PRO A 109 26.94 -29.74 7.27
N MET A 110 25.71 -29.26 7.43
CA MET A 110 25.22 -28.03 6.82
C MET A 110 26.13 -26.82 7.16
N THR A 111 26.36 -25.95 6.19
CA THR A 111 27.11 -24.70 6.41
C THR A 111 26.15 -23.63 6.91
N THR A 112 26.48 -23.02 8.04
CA THR A 112 25.72 -21.88 8.59
C THR A 112 26.31 -20.59 8.01
N PHE A 113 25.47 -19.72 7.46
CA PHE A 113 25.83 -18.36 7.07
C PHE A 113 25.17 -17.39 8.02
N VAL A 114 25.92 -16.44 8.57
CA VAL A 114 25.46 -15.46 9.54
C VAL A 114 25.58 -14.05 8.95
N LEU A 115 24.54 -13.24 9.09
CA LEU A 115 24.47 -11.84 8.72
C LEU A 115 24.18 -11.00 9.96
N CYS A 116 24.99 -9.99 10.23
CA CYS A 116 24.66 -8.99 11.24
C CYS A 116 23.65 -7.98 10.66
N ASN A 117 22.48 -7.87 11.28
CA ASN A 117 21.42 -6.95 10.86
C ASN A 117 21.75 -5.48 11.18
N SER A 118 22.72 -5.23 12.07
CA SER A 118 23.09 -3.87 12.49
C SER A 118 24.14 -3.22 11.58
N CYS A 119 25.17 -3.97 11.15
CA CYS A 119 26.26 -3.42 10.33
C CYS A 119 26.41 -4.10 8.96
N GLY A 120 25.55 -5.08 8.63
CA GLY A 120 25.57 -5.79 7.35
C GLY A 120 26.72 -6.78 7.15
N ASN A 121 27.55 -7.02 8.18
CA ASN A 121 28.67 -7.96 8.09
C ASN A 121 28.16 -9.38 7.88
N ARG A 122 28.82 -10.17 7.01
CA ARG A 122 28.44 -11.55 6.69
C ARG A 122 29.62 -12.49 6.90
N TRP A 123 29.39 -13.62 7.57
CA TRP A 123 30.41 -14.64 7.80
C TRP A 123 29.82 -16.05 7.81
N LYS A 124 30.69 -17.05 7.86
CA LYS A 124 30.38 -18.48 7.94
C LYS A 124 30.76 -19.01 9.31
#